data_AF-A0A9E1VSS6-F1
#
_entry.id   AF-A0A9E1VSS6-F1
#
_cell.length_a   1.000
_cell.length_b   1.000
_cell.length_c   1.000
_cell.angle_alpha   90.00
_cell.angle_beta   90.00
_cell.angle_gamma   90.00
#
_symmetry.space_group_name_H-M   'P 1'
#
loop_
_entity.id
_entity.type
_entity.pdbx_description
1 polymer ?
#
loop_
_entity_poly.entity_id
_entity_poly.type
_entity_poly.pdbx_seq_one_letter_code
_entity_poly.pdbx_strand_id
1 'polypeptide(L)'
;KNESRIKVESYDGLTIDFCKKNDANFIVRGIRNNGDFEFEKAIARTNRKLSKIETVFLLTSAKTSFISSGIVRELITNNGDYKLLVPKSVKID
;
A
#
# COMPACT_ATOMS: atom_id res chain seq x y z
N LYS A 1 14.21 -11.34 2.49
CA LYS A 1 14.61 -11.25 1.05
C LYS A 1 14.65 -12.68 0.54
N ASN A 2 13.99 -12.99 -0.60
CA ASN A 2 13.79 -14.33 -1.17
C ASN A 2 12.54 -15.08 -0.69
N GLU A 3 11.38 -14.42 -0.71
CA GLU A 3 10.08 -15.10 -0.61
C GLU A 3 9.55 -15.31 -2.03
N SER A 4 9.56 -16.55 -2.52
CA SER A 4 9.17 -16.90 -3.90
C SER A 4 7.70 -16.67 -4.20
N ARG A 5 6.86 -16.57 -3.15
CA ARG A 5 5.43 -16.23 -3.27
C ARG A 5 5.18 -14.74 -3.50
N ILE A 6 6.20 -13.89 -3.40
CA ILE A 6 6.07 -12.44 -3.59
C ILE A 6 6.71 -12.05 -4.93
N LYS A 7 5.90 -11.41 -5.78
CA LYS A 7 6.34 -10.77 -7.03
C LYS A 7 6.13 -9.26 -6.93
N VAL A 8 7.03 -8.49 -7.52
CA VAL A 8 6.93 -7.02 -7.61
C VAL A 8 6.81 -6.66 -9.08
N GLU A 9 5.69 -6.04 -9.44
CA GLU A 9 5.37 -5.67 -10.82
C GLU A 9 4.82 -4.25 -10.86
N SER A 10 5.14 -3.53 -11.94
CA SER A 10 4.55 -2.24 -12.26
C SER A 10 3.39 -2.45 -13.24
N TYR A 11 2.38 -1.61 -13.16
CA TYR A 11 1.22 -1.66 -14.04
C TYR A 11 0.65 -0.27 -14.27
N ASP A 12 -0.04 -0.11 -15.39
CA ASP A 12 -0.79 1.09 -15.76
C ASP A 12 -2.28 0.77 -15.90
N GLY A 13 -3.12 1.80 -15.75
CA GLY A 13 -4.57 1.66 -15.82
C GLY A 13 -5.22 1.18 -14.53
N LEU A 14 -6.35 0.48 -14.63
CA LEU A 14 -7.16 0.10 -13.47
C LEU A 14 -6.55 -1.09 -12.73
N THR A 15 -6.44 -0.97 -11.40
CA THR A 15 -5.97 -2.06 -10.52
C THR A 15 -6.76 -3.35 -10.71
N ILE A 16 -8.08 -3.26 -10.93
CA ILE A 16 -8.92 -4.44 -11.16
C ILE A 16 -8.57 -5.20 -12.43
N ASP A 17 -8.06 -4.53 -13.47
CA ASP A 17 -7.66 -5.18 -14.71
C ASP A 17 -6.28 -5.83 -14.56
N PHE A 18 -5.38 -5.20 -13.79
CA PHE A 18 -4.14 -5.84 -13.37
C PHE A 18 -4.40 -7.11 -12.54
N CYS A 19 -5.36 -7.08 -11.62
CA CYS A 19 -5.77 -8.26 -10.85
C CYS A 19 -6.32 -9.37 -11.76
N LYS A 20 -7.22 -9.06 -12.70
CA LYS A 20 -7.76 -10.05 -13.66
C LYS A 20 -6.66 -10.70 -14.50
N LYS A 21 -5.71 -9.91 -15.00
CA LYS A 21 -4.57 -10.42 -15.80
C LYS A 21 -3.71 -11.41 -15.00
N ASN A 22 -3.66 -11.26 -13.68
CA ASN A 22 -2.87 -12.09 -12.77
C ASN A 22 -3.71 -13.14 -12.02
N ASP A 23 -4.97 -13.35 -12.41
CA ASP A 23 -5.92 -14.24 -11.73
C ASP A 23 -6.03 -13.98 -10.21
N ALA A 24 -5.95 -12.70 -9.82
CA ALA A 24 -6.04 -12.28 -8.44
C ALA A 24 -7.49 -11.95 -8.05
N ASN A 25 -8.01 -12.63 -7.02
CA ASN A 25 -9.38 -12.40 -6.53
C ASN A 25 -9.45 -11.39 -5.37
N PHE A 26 -8.31 -11.03 -4.78
CA PHE A 26 -8.23 -10.21 -3.58
C PHE A 26 -7.19 -9.09 -3.71
N ILE A 27 -7.52 -7.92 -3.15
CA ILE A 27 -6.59 -6.82 -2.91
C ILE A 27 -6.42 -6.68 -1.41
N VAL A 28 -5.18 -6.61 -0.92
CA VAL A 28 -4.90 -6.35 0.50
C VAL A 28 -4.51 -4.89 0.69
N ARG A 29 -5.15 -4.19 1.62
CA ARG A 29 -4.87 -2.78 1.95
C ARG A 29 -4.68 -2.60 3.46
N GLY A 30 -3.70 -1.78 3.83
CA GLY A 30 -3.51 -1.36 5.22
C GLY A 30 -4.30 -0.08 5.50
N ILE A 31 -4.92 0.00 6.68
CA ILE A 31 -5.60 1.22 7.17
C ILE A 31 -4.97 1.67 8.49
N ARG A 32 -4.74 2.98 8.63
CA ARG A 32 -4.07 3.55 9.82
C ARG A 32 -5.03 4.30 10.74
N ASN A 33 -6.09 4.87 10.18
CA ASN A 33 -7.09 5.65 10.90
C ASN A 33 -8.44 5.62 10.16
N ASN A 34 -9.45 6.28 10.74
CA ASN A 34 -10.80 6.34 10.17
C ASN A 34 -10.86 7.04 8.80
N GLY A 35 -9.98 8.03 8.56
CA GLY A 35 -9.92 8.74 7.29
C GLY A 35 -9.45 7.84 6.14
N ASP A 36 -8.37 7.09 6.35
CA ASP A 36 -7.91 6.07 5.41
C ASP A 36 -9.02 5.06 5.11
N PHE A 37 -9.75 4.62 6.15
CA PHE A 37 -10.81 3.62 6.01
C PHE A 37 -11.94 4.11 5.10
N GLU A 38 -12.49 5.31 5.31
CA GLU A 38 -13.60 5.79 4.49
C GLU A 38 -13.19 6.00 3.03
N PHE A 39 -11.98 6.49 2.77
CA PHE A 39 -11.45 6.62 1.41
C PHE A 39 -11.27 5.25 0.73
N GLU A 40 -10.58 4.32 1.39
CA GLU A 40 -10.31 2.98 0.85
C GLU A 40 -11.59 2.15 0.68
N LYS A 41 -12.56 2.31 1.58
CA LYS A 41 -13.89 1.67 1.51
C LYS A 41 -14.67 2.10 0.27
N ALA A 42 -14.59 3.37 -0.11
CA ALA A 42 -15.21 3.85 -1.35
C ALA A 42 -14.58 3.17 -2.58
N ILE A 43 -13.24 3.09 -2.61
CA ILE A 43 -12.50 2.40 -3.68
C ILE A 43 -12.85 0.91 -3.73
N ALA A 44 -12.85 0.23 -2.60
CA ALA A 44 -13.18 -1.19 -2.51
C ALA A 44 -14.59 -1.49 -3.02
N ARG A 45 -15.59 -0.66 -2.66
CA ARG A 45 -16.97 -0.79 -3.17
C ARG A 45 -17.03 -0.62 -4.68
N THR A 46 -16.33 0.37 -5.23
CA THR A 46 -16.26 0.62 -6.68
C THR A 46 -15.60 -0.55 -7.40
N ASN A 47 -14.46 -1.04 -6.92
CA ASN A 47 -13.77 -2.18 -7.50
C ASN A 47 -14.63 -3.45 -7.49
N ARG A 48 -15.32 -3.73 -6.38
CA ARG A 48 -16.23 -4.87 -6.26
C ARG A 48 -17.38 -4.78 -7.27
N LYS A 49 -17.97 -3.59 -7.43
CA LYS A 49 -19.05 -3.35 -8.41
C LYS A 49 -18.58 -3.58 -9.85
N LEU A 50 -17.33 -3.25 -10.18
CA LEU A 50 -16.78 -3.35 -11.53
C LEU A 50 -16.15 -4.71 -11.86
N SER A 51 -15.85 -5.57 -10.87
CA SER A 51 -15.02 -6.77 -11.13
C SER A 51 -15.25 -8.01 -10.26
N LYS A 52 -16.03 -7.96 -9.18
CA LYS A 52 -16.09 -9.01 -8.13
C LYS A 52 -14.80 -9.23 -7.32
N ILE A 53 -13.75 -8.45 -7.55
CA ILE A 53 -12.53 -8.50 -6.71
C ILE A 53 -12.86 -7.97 -5.32
N GLU A 54 -12.48 -8.73 -4.29
CA GLU A 54 -12.69 -8.35 -2.90
C GLU A 54 -11.47 -7.60 -2.35
N THR A 55 -11.71 -6.67 -1.43
CA THR A 55 -10.63 -5.96 -0.74
C THR A 55 -10.61 -6.37 0.73
N VAL A 56 -9.45 -6.82 1.21
CA VAL A 56 -9.21 -7.19 2.61
C VAL A 56 -8.43 -6.07 3.28
N PHE A 57 -8.99 -5.54 4.37
CA PHE A 57 -8.36 -4.49 5.16
C PHE A 57 -7.62 -5.07 6.36
N LEU A 58 -6.38 -4.62 6.56
CA LEU A 58 -5.58 -4.93 7.73
C LEU A 58 -5.36 -3.65 8.55
N LEU A 59 -5.67 -3.71 9.84
CA LEU A 59 -5.39 -2.61 10.77
C LEU A 59 -3.88 -2.52 10.98
N THR A 60 -3.33 -1.32 10.78
CA THR A 60 -1.91 -1.06 11.01
C THR A 60 -1.60 -1.07 12.50
N SER A 61 -0.46 -1.63 12.90
CA SER A 61 0.04 -1.52 14.28
C SER A 61 0.17 -0.06 14.69
N ALA A 62 -0.27 0.27 15.92
CA ALA A 62 -0.14 1.61 16.48
C ALA A 62 1.32 2.12 16.47
N LYS A 63 2.31 1.22 16.58
CA LYS A 63 3.74 1.57 16.55
C LYS A 63 4.21 2.10 15.19
N THR A 64 3.46 1.86 14.12
CA THR A 64 3.86 2.21 12.74
C THR A 64 2.81 3.04 12.01
N SER A 65 1.70 3.39 12.68
CA SER A 65 0.55 4.08 12.04
C SER A 65 0.87 5.51 11.60
N PHE A 66 1.88 6.15 12.18
CA PHE A 66 2.31 7.51 11.82
C PHE A 66 3.25 7.56 10.60
N ILE A 67 3.76 6.41 10.14
CA ILE A 67 4.69 6.36 9.02
C ILE A 67 3.93 6.60 7.71
N SER A 68 4.44 7.51 6.87
CA SER A 68 3.96 7.71 5.50
C SER A 68 5.12 8.06 4.57
N SER A 69 5.04 7.63 3.30
CA SER A 69 6.04 7.97 2.30
C SER A 69 6.15 9.48 2.06
N GLY A 70 5.06 10.24 2.27
CA GLY A 70 5.08 11.70 2.20
C GLY A 70 6.02 12.31 3.25
N ILE A 71 5.81 11.96 4.52
CA ILE A 71 6.65 12.41 5.65
C ILE A 71 8.11 11.97 5.44
N VAL A 72 8.32 10.72 5.03
CA VAL A 72 9.67 10.20 4.77
C VAL A 72 10.37 11.00 3.67
N ARG A 73 9.70 11.28 2.55
CA ARG A 73 10.26 12.10 1.47
C ARG A 73 10.53 13.54 1.91
N GLU A 74 9.69 14.11 2.77
CA GLU A 74 9.92 15.45 3.30
C GLU A 74 11.16 15.51 4.19
N LEU A 75 11.37 14.52 5.06
CA LEU A 75 12.60 14.41 5.85
C LEU A 75 13.82 14.29 4.96
N ILE A 76 13.77 13.46 3.92
CA ILE A 76 14.85 13.29 2.95
C ILE A 76 15.20 14.63 2.29
N THR A 77 14.20 15.33 1.76
CA THR A 77 14.39 16.60 1.03
C THR A 77 14.95 17.70 1.94
N ASN A 78 14.68 17.63 3.24
CA ASN A 78 15.12 18.61 4.23
C ASN A 78 16.28 18.11 5.13
N ASN A 79 17.01 17.08 4.70
CA ASN A 79 18.17 16.51 5.40
C ASN A 79 17.88 16.03 6.85
N GLY A 80 16.64 15.66 7.13
CA GLY A 80 16.22 15.03 8.39
C GLY A 80 16.54 13.53 8.45
N ASP A 81 16.57 12.97 9.67
CA ASP A 81 16.82 11.53 9.86
C ASP A 81 15.56 10.69 9.57
N TYR A 82 15.56 10.03 8.41
CA TYR A 82 14.48 9.14 7.98
C TYR A 82 14.71 7.66 8.32
N LYS A 83 15.90 7.27 8.82
CA LYS A 83 16.33 5.87 8.91
C LYS A 83 15.49 5.02 9.87
N LEU A 84 14.85 5.65 10.85
CA LEU A 84 13.94 4.99 11.80
C LEU A 84 12.57 4.63 11.19
N LEU A 85 12.23 5.22 10.04
CA LEU A 85 10.91 5.10 9.42
C LEU A 85 10.89 4.12 8.23
N VAL A 86 12.05 3.62 7.82
CA VAL A 86 12.20 2.74 6.65
C VAL A 86 13.08 1.54 6.95
N PRO A 87 12.93 0.41 6.23
CA PRO A 87 13.86 -0.70 6.32
C PRO A 87 15.29 -0.29 5.92
N LYS A 88 16.32 -0.93 6.49
CA LYS A 88 17.75 -0.68 6.17
C LYS A 88 18.12 -0.81 4.68
N SER A 89 17.28 -1.49 3.89
CA SER A 89 17.45 -1.65 2.45
C SER A 89 17.06 -0.41 1.65
N VAL A 90 16.29 0.51 2.24
CA VAL A 90 15.94 1.80 1.62
C VAL A 90 17.05 2.79 1.99
N LYS A 91 17.89 3.11 1.02
CA LYS A 91 18.96 4.08 1.14
C LYS A 91 18.85 5.08 -0.01
N ILE A 92 19.28 6.30 0.26
CA ILE A 92 19.43 7.35 -0.74
C ILE A 92 20.93 7.57 -0.87
N ASP A 93 21.41 7.39 -2.10
CA ASP A 93 22.79 7.64 -2.50
C ASP A 93 23.02 9.15 -2.72
#